data_AF-A0AA40AY52-F1
#
_entry.id   AF-A0AA40AY52-F1
#
_cell.length_a   1.000
_cell.length_b   1.000
_cell.length_c   1.000
_cell.angle_alpha   90.00
_cell.angle_beta   90.00
_cell.angle_gamma   90.00
#
_symmetry.space_group_name_H-M   'P 1'
#
loop_
_entity.id
_entity.type
_entity.pdbx_description
1 polymer ?
#
loop_
_entity_poly.entity_id
_entity_poly.type
_entity_poly.pdbx_seq_one_letter_code
_entity_poly.pdbx_strand_id
1 'polypeptide(L)'
;MADPVSLSSGVVALMTFTLQSSVVLYKAIESYRSHPKNVRDLKEELEALAGVLKALSETAEKHKEIDLMALKLPLLRCGKACHEFEEALAKCSSRSGGSRTSFRDWAKLKYMGDGIDEFRRMLAGYKSTIIIALAHANLQQSSLTTESLDQYKSMIQDTTTDLEDHLQNVDEKLKSTFLQAADRSGEHAVLVRQMQEERSSAQQCLVICAQLSAYISQIQPTLAANSARRSADARAAGVAVAEQITTDGLEGCKDALGIASQRLEAHLTSIVDRLMATSKKTLSSPEEAANLEILHAEWQTARLCIDLCSKANESVMKINLNVFENVKGEEEVLQFFASTTGRVVHAKDISLGAKGVQFGGQLSDATIQQISRDFSPAARMGSLGNEPEVIIPAADKTETSQFLDRYGRGFKLIPNPLQGGRGISPELQAERSQKTG
;
A
#
# COMPACT_ATOMS: atom_id res chain seq x y z
N MET A 1 15.63 15.00 31.30
CA MET A 1 14.18 15.26 31.21
C MET A 1 13.54 14.02 30.63
N ALA A 2 12.38 13.60 31.14
CA ALA A 2 11.73 12.35 30.75
C ALA A 2 11.38 12.37 29.26
N ASP A 3 11.71 11.31 28.53
CA ASP A 3 11.26 11.06 27.16
C ASP A 3 9.72 10.94 27.22
N PRO A 4 8.93 11.93 26.76
CA PRO A 4 7.50 11.95 27.05
C PRO A 4 6.72 10.90 26.23
N VAL A 5 7.36 10.30 25.24
CA VAL A 5 6.75 9.33 24.32
C VAL A 5 7.77 8.24 23.99
N SER A 6 7.48 7.01 24.41
CA SER A 6 8.30 5.82 24.14
C SER A 6 7.54 4.79 23.31
N LEU A 7 8.23 3.72 22.89
CA LEU A 7 7.63 2.63 22.11
C LEU A 7 6.49 1.89 22.84
N SER A 8 6.41 1.99 24.17
CA SER A 8 5.29 1.44 24.94
C SER A 8 3.99 2.24 24.78
N SER A 9 4.06 3.43 24.18
CA SER A 9 2.89 4.27 23.90
C SER A 9 1.94 3.58 22.89
N GLY A 10 0.65 3.84 23.03
CA GLY A 10 -0.35 3.43 22.05
C GLY A 10 -0.16 4.15 20.71
N VAL A 11 -0.62 3.53 19.61
CA VAL A 11 -0.46 4.08 18.25
C VAL A 11 -1.08 5.49 18.17
N VAL A 12 -2.25 5.71 18.76
CA VAL A 12 -2.92 7.02 18.78
C VAL A 12 -2.05 8.10 19.44
N ALA A 13 -1.40 7.78 20.56
CA ALA A 13 -0.48 8.72 21.21
C ALA A 13 0.73 9.05 20.33
N LEU A 14 1.24 8.06 19.59
CA LEU A 14 2.33 8.24 18.63
C LEU A 14 1.91 9.09 17.43
N MET A 15 0.69 8.93 16.90
CA MET A 15 0.14 9.79 15.85
C MET A 15 0.07 11.23 16.32
N THR A 16 -0.50 11.48 17.50
CA THR A 16 -0.61 12.82 18.09
C THR A 16 0.76 13.44 18.30
N PHE A 17 1.71 12.69 18.85
CA PHE A 17 3.09 13.13 19.02
C PHE A 17 3.73 13.52 17.69
N THR A 18 3.61 12.67 16.67
CA THR A 18 4.18 12.91 15.33
C THR A 18 3.56 14.14 14.68
N LEU A 19 2.24 14.29 14.77
CA LEU A 19 1.51 15.45 14.25
C LEU A 19 1.94 16.73 14.98
N GLN A 20 2.07 16.69 16.30
CA GLN A 20 2.53 17.85 17.06
C GLN A 20 3.97 18.23 16.70
N SER A 21 4.89 17.26 16.65
CA SER A 21 6.29 17.50 16.31
C SER A 21 6.47 18.05 14.90
N SER A 22 5.75 17.52 13.91
CA SER A 22 5.78 18.03 12.53
C SER A 22 5.24 19.47 12.43
N VAL A 23 4.15 19.79 13.12
CA VAL A 23 3.59 21.16 13.17
C VAL A 23 4.53 22.13 13.89
N VAL A 24 5.18 21.70 14.97
CA VAL A 24 6.17 22.53 15.69
C VAL A 24 7.35 22.84 14.78
N LEU A 25 7.89 21.85 14.09
CA LEU A 25 8.98 22.05 13.13
C LEU A 25 8.55 22.98 11.97
N TYR A 26 7.37 22.77 11.40
CA TYR A 26 6.82 23.64 10.36
C TYR A 26 6.77 25.11 10.82
N LYS A 27 6.21 25.37 12.02
CA LYS A 27 6.12 26.71 12.60
C LYS A 27 7.50 27.31 12.89
N ALA A 28 8.45 26.50 13.35
CA ALA A 28 9.82 26.94 13.57
C ALA A 28 10.45 27.44 12.26
N ILE A 29 10.34 26.66 11.18
CA ILE A 29 10.84 27.03 9.84
C ILE A 29 10.10 28.28 9.31
N GLU A 30 8.79 28.36 9.49
CA GLU A 30 7.97 29.48 9.04
C GLU A 30 8.33 30.80 9.74
N SER A 31 8.85 30.74 10.97
CA SER A 31 9.24 31.96 11.71
C SER A 31 10.41 32.74 11.10
N TYR A 32 11.16 32.13 10.17
CA TYR A 32 12.26 32.78 9.45
C TYR A 32 11.77 33.48 8.17
N ARG A 33 12.37 34.62 7.78
CA ARG A 33 11.91 35.39 6.60
C ARG A 33 12.32 34.81 5.24
N SER A 34 13.47 34.12 5.17
CA SER A 34 14.04 33.64 3.91
C SER A 34 14.05 32.12 3.87
N HIS A 35 13.36 31.55 2.87
CA HIS A 35 13.31 30.11 2.63
C HIS A 35 13.92 29.80 1.26
N PRO A 36 15.15 29.26 1.18
CA PRO A 36 15.65 28.69 -0.07
C PRO A 36 14.75 27.54 -0.55
N LYS A 37 14.91 27.12 -1.82
CA LYS A 37 14.01 26.15 -2.45
C LYS A 37 13.83 24.88 -1.61
N ASN A 38 14.92 24.23 -1.21
CA ASN A 38 14.88 23.03 -0.39
C ASN A 38 14.15 23.19 0.96
N VAL A 39 14.15 24.38 1.55
CA VAL A 39 13.40 24.67 2.78
C VAL A 39 11.90 24.83 2.49
N ARG A 40 11.53 25.42 1.35
CA ARG A 40 10.13 25.46 0.92
C ARG A 40 9.60 24.07 0.60
N ASP A 41 10.39 23.27 -0.12
CA ASP A 41 10.06 21.89 -0.43
C ASP A 41 9.91 21.05 0.87
N LEU A 42 10.73 21.31 1.90
CA LEU A 42 10.56 20.70 3.23
C LEU A 42 9.26 21.16 3.92
N LYS A 43 8.88 22.45 3.81
CA LYS A 43 7.61 22.94 4.37
C LYS A 43 6.42 22.24 3.74
N GLU A 44 6.39 22.13 2.41
CA GLU A 44 5.35 21.42 1.67
C GLU A 44 5.25 19.95 2.12
N GLU A 45 6.39 19.30 2.31
CA GLU A 45 6.45 17.93 2.80
C GLU A 45 5.90 17.79 4.23
N LEU A 46 6.20 18.74 5.13
CA LEU A 46 5.67 18.76 6.50
C LEU A 46 4.16 19.01 6.52
N GLU A 47 3.63 19.87 5.66
CA GLU A 47 2.19 20.09 5.51
C GLU A 47 1.48 18.82 5.01
N ALA A 48 2.04 18.17 3.99
CA ALA A 48 1.53 16.92 3.45
C ALA A 48 1.53 15.81 4.53
N LEU A 49 2.63 15.68 5.28
CA LEU A 49 2.73 14.75 6.41
C LEU A 49 1.67 15.02 7.47
N ALA A 50 1.47 16.29 7.86
CA ALA A 50 0.43 16.66 8.83
C ALA A 50 -0.98 16.32 8.32
N GLY A 51 -1.24 16.47 7.02
CA GLY A 51 -2.50 16.06 6.38
C GLY A 51 -2.74 14.56 6.48
N VAL A 52 -1.73 13.76 6.15
CA VAL A 52 -1.81 12.29 6.22
C VAL A 52 -2.01 11.80 7.66
N LEU A 53 -1.31 12.39 8.64
CA LEU A 53 -1.46 12.04 10.05
C LEU A 53 -2.87 12.35 10.61
N LYS A 54 -3.49 13.46 10.15
CA LYS A 54 -4.89 13.76 10.48
C LYS A 54 -5.84 12.74 9.87
N ALA A 55 -5.67 12.42 8.58
CA ALA A 55 -6.49 11.40 7.91
C ALA A 55 -6.37 10.03 8.61
N LEU A 56 -5.16 9.62 8.99
CA LEU A 56 -4.92 8.40 9.75
C LEU A 56 -5.64 8.41 11.10
N SER A 57 -5.59 9.54 11.82
CA SER A 57 -6.27 9.69 13.11
C SER A 57 -7.79 9.56 12.96
N GLU A 58 -8.37 10.23 11.97
CA GLU A 58 -9.81 10.12 11.67
C GLU A 58 -10.23 8.70 11.30
N THR A 59 -9.42 8.00 10.50
CA THR A 59 -9.68 6.61 10.12
C THR A 59 -9.61 5.67 11.34
N ALA A 60 -8.62 5.86 12.21
CA ALA A 60 -8.50 5.08 13.44
C ALA A 60 -9.68 5.31 14.41
N GLU A 61 -10.22 6.54 14.47
CA GLU A 61 -11.40 6.87 15.28
C GLU A 61 -12.69 6.24 14.71
N LYS A 62 -12.86 6.29 13.38
CA LYS A 62 -14.03 5.73 12.68
C LYS A 62 -14.04 4.21 12.69
N HIS A 63 -12.88 3.57 12.61
CA HIS A 63 -12.74 2.14 12.42
C HIS A 63 -11.81 1.52 13.47
N LYS A 64 -12.37 1.22 14.64
CA LYS A 64 -11.64 0.68 15.81
C LYS A 64 -11.01 -0.70 15.59
N GLU A 65 -11.36 -1.38 14.51
CA GLU A 65 -10.86 -2.72 14.16
C GLU A 65 -9.59 -2.69 13.30
N ILE A 66 -9.15 -1.52 12.80
CA ILE A 66 -7.93 -1.44 11.99
C ILE A 66 -6.69 -1.64 12.88
N ASP A 67 -5.92 -2.68 12.59
CA ASP A 67 -4.62 -2.90 13.23
C ASP A 67 -3.57 -1.94 12.64
N LEU A 68 -3.17 -0.95 13.44
CA LEU A 68 -2.12 0.02 13.10
C LEU A 68 -0.84 -0.21 13.90
N MET A 69 -0.68 -1.38 14.53
CA MET A 69 0.47 -1.68 15.38
C MET A 69 1.80 -1.65 14.60
N ALA A 70 1.78 -2.01 13.32
CA ALA A 70 2.94 -1.93 12.44
C ALA A 70 3.48 -0.50 12.27
N LEU A 71 2.64 0.53 12.47
CA LEU A 71 3.04 1.94 12.37
C LEU A 71 3.66 2.51 13.65
N LYS A 72 3.72 1.75 14.76
CA LYS A 72 4.29 2.28 16.03
C LYS A 72 5.69 2.84 15.86
N LEU A 73 6.61 2.04 15.35
CA LEU A 73 8.00 2.45 15.20
C LEU A 73 8.17 3.54 14.12
N PRO A 74 7.55 3.46 12.92
CA PRO A 74 7.57 4.53 11.94
C PRO A 74 7.05 5.87 12.47
N LEU A 75 5.92 5.88 13.18
CA LEU A 75 5.38 7.10 13.79
C LEU A 75 6.32 7.66 14.85
N LEU A 76 6.77 6.82 15.79
CA LEU A 76 7.69 7.25 16.84
C LEU A 76 8.96 7.90 16.25
N ARG A 77 9.57 7.24 15.26
CA ARG A 77 10.80 7.72 14.63
C ARG A 77 10.56 8.98 13.82
N CYS A 78 9.48 9.06 13.04
CA CYS A 78 9.10 10.26 12.31
C CYS A 78 8.92 11.47 13.25
N GLY A 79 8.21 11.29 14.36
CA GLY A 79 8.01 12.34 15.36
C GLY A 79 9.30 12.76 16.05
N LYS A 80 10.18 11.80 16.39
CA LYS A 80 11.52 12.08 16.94
C LYS A 80 12.41 12.80 15.93
N ALA A 81 12.43 12.39 14.66
CA ALA A 81 13.18 13.04 13.60
C ALA A 81 12.75 14.51 13.41
N CYS A 82 11.43 14.79 13.43
CA CYS A 82 10.92 16.16 13.41
C CYS A 82 11.41 16.99 14.61
N HIS A 83 11.41 16.41 15.80
CA HIS A 83 11.86 17.08 17.02
C HIS A 83 13.37 17.33 17.02
N GLU A 84 14.17 16.32 16.69
CA GLU A 84 15.63 16.39 16.60
C GLU A 84 16.09 17.42 15.54
N PHE A 85 15.39 17.50 14.41
CA PHE A 85 15.66 18.51 13.39
C PHE A 85 15.29 19.93 13.85
N GLU A 86 14.20 20.08 14.61
CA GLU A 86 13.85 21.35 15.25
C GLU A 86 14.91 21.79 16.26
N GLU A 87 15.44 20.87 17.06
CA GLU A 87 16.56 21.16 17.95
C GLU A 87 17.83 21.58 17.18
N ALA A 88 18.15 20.89 16.08
CA ALA A 88 19.29 21.24 15.24
C ALA A 88 19.13 22.65 14.66
N LEU A 89 17.92 23.00 14.21
CA LEU A 89 17.58 24.34 13.74
C LEU A 89 17.75 25.39 14.85
N ALA A 90 17.24 25.11 16.06
CA ALA A 90 17.37 25.98 17.21
C ALA A 90 18.84 26.20 17.61
N LYS A 91 19.65 25.14 17.66
CA LYS A 91 21.10 25.17 17.96
C LYS A 91 21.88 25.98 16.92
N CYS A 92 21.54 25.87 15.63
CA CYS A 92 22.16 26.69 14.60
C CYS A 92 21.78 28.18 14.75
N SER A 93 20.53 28.47 15.15
CA SER A 93 20.07 29.86 15.29
C SER A 93 20.70 30.62 16.46
N SER A 94 20.98 29.95 17.59
CA SER A 94 21.59 30.58 18.77
C SER A 94 23.06 30.95 18.57
N ARG A 95 23.76 30.23 17.68
CA ARG A 95 25.18 30.47 17.36
C ARG A 95 25.41 31.66 16.43
N SER A 96 24.42 32.05 15.63
CA SER A 96 24.59 33.08 14.59
C SER A 96 24.44 34.52 15.09
N GLY A 97 24.14 34.76 16.38
CA GLY A 97 24.07 36.11 16.99
C GLY A 97 23.03 37.09 16.40
N GLY A 98 22.27 36.65 15.38
CA GLY A 98 21.29 37.46 14.67
C GLY A 98 19.87 37.27 15.19
N SER A 99 19.02 38.27 15.01
CA SER A 99 17.57 38.14 15.26
C SER A 99 16.98 36.97 14.46
N ARG A 100 15.95 36.31 14.99
CA ARG A 100 15.20 35.19 14.36
C ARG A 100 14.71 35.48 12.93
N THR A 101 14.80 36.73 12.49
CA THR A 101 14.38 37.23 11.18
C THR A 101 15.31 36.83 10.01
N SER A 102 16.52 36.31 10.23
CA SER A 102 17.47 36.02 9.14
C SER A 102 18.37 34.81 9.44
N PHE A 103 17.88 33.58 9.22
CA PHE A 103 18.76 32.41 9.18
C PHE A 103 19.39 32.29 7.80
N ARG A 104 20.63 32.79 7.68
CA ARG A 104 21.40 32.76 6.41
C ARG A 104 22.16 31.45 6.20
N ASP A 105 22.23 30.62 7.23
CA ASP A 105 23.07 29.42 7.30
C ASP A 105 22.29 28.12 7.04
N TRP A 106 21.21 28.15 6.23
CA TRP A 106 20.47 26.94 5.83
C TRP A 106 21.35 25.82 5.30
N ALA A 107 22.43 26.15 4.58
CA ALA A 107 23.38 25.17 4.07
C ALA A 107 24.21 24.45 5.15
N LYS A 108 24.33 25.04 6.35
CA LYS A 108 25.04 24.44 7.50
C LYS A 108 24.13 23.58 8.37
N LEU A 109 22.82 23.63 8.17
CA LEU A 109 21.89 22.80 8.91
C LEU A 109 22.09 21.35 8.49
N LYS A 110 22.47 20.52 9.45
CA LYS A 110 22.77 19.12 9.24
C LYS A 110 21.94 18.24 10.14
N TYR A 111 21.50 17.10 9.61
CA TYR A 111 20.84 16.05 10.35
C TYR A 111 21.41 14.72 9.87
N MET A 112 21.95 13.92 10.80
CA MET A 112 22.70 12.69 10.49
C MET A 112 23.85 12.89 9.48
N GLY A 113 24.42 14.10 9.44
CA GLY A 113 25.47 14.50 8.50
C GLY A 113 24.97 15.09 7.17
N ASP A 114 23.67 15.01 6.86
CA ASP A 114 23.12 15.46 5.58
C ASP A 114 22.42 16.80 5.67
N GLY A 115 22.21 17.40 4.49
CA GLY A 115 21.42 18.61 4.36
C GLY A 115 19.91 18.36 4.40
N ILE A 116 19.18 19.47 4.33
CA ILE A 116 17.70 19.55 4.36
C ILE A 116 17.03 18.61 3.34
N ASP A 117 17.61 18.46 2.14
CA ASP A 117 17.01 17.62 1.09
C ASP A 117 16.95 16.13 1.47
N GLU A 118 17.96 15.63 2.18
CA GLU A 118 17.98 14.23 2.65
C GLU A 118 16.95 14.02 3.76
N PHE A 119 16.89 14.96 4.70
CA PHE A 119 15.88 14.95 5.75
C PHE A 119 14.46 15.00 5.16
N ARG A 120 14.24 15.80 4.11
CA ARG A 120 12.96 15.84 3.39
C ARG A 120 12.62 14.49 2.75
N ARG A 121 13.58 13.82 2.08
CA ARG A 121 13.36 12.50 1.47
C ARG A 121 13.04 11.44 2.52
N MET A 122 13.72 11.45 3.65
CA MET A 122 13.41 10.60 4.80
C MET A 122 11.97 10.81 5.29
N LEU A 123 11.54 12.06 5.48
CA LEU A 123 10.16 12.36 5.85
C LEU A 123 9.14 11.90 4.81
N ALA A 124 9.47 12.03 3.52
CA ALA A 124 8.64 11.53 2.44
C ALA A 124 8.48 10.00 2.50
N GLY A 125 9.56 9.26 2.81
CA GLY A 125 9.50 7.81 3.04
C GLY A 125 8.55 7.44 4.19
N TYR A 126 8.61 8.15 5.33
CA TYR A 126 7.66 7.97 6.41
C TYR A 126 6.22 8.29 6.01
N LYS A 127 6.00 9.44 5.36
CA LYS A 127 4.69 9.85 4.89
C LYS A 127 4.10 8.79 3.96
N SER A 128 4.85 8.34 2.96
CA SER A 128 4.37 7.34 2.00
C SER A 128 4.10 5.98 2.66
N THR A 129 4.93 5.55 3.62
CA THR A 129 4.66 4.35 4.43
C THR A 129 3.33 4.46 5.18
N ILE A 130 3.04 5.62 5.77
CA ILE A 130 1.77 5.88 6.45
C ILE A 130 0.60 5.89 5.45
N ILE A 131 0.78 6.50 4.27
CA ILE A 131 -0.24 6.48 3.21
C ILE A 131 -0.51 5.04 2.77
N ILE A 132 0.52 4.20 2.61
CA ILE A 132 0.36 2.79 2.23
C ILE A 132 -0.46 2.05 3.28
N ALA A 133 -0.14 2.21 4.56
CA ALA A 133 -0.90 1.60 5.64
C ALA A 133 -2.37 2.09 5.68
N LEU A 134 -2.59 3.40 5.48
CA LEU A 134 -3.92 3.99 5.42
C LEU A 134 -4.73 3.47 4.21
N ALA A 135 -4.11 3.43 3.04
CA ALA A 135 -4.71 2.90 1.82
C ALA A 135 -5.02 1.41 1.99
N HIS A 136 -4.11 0.62 2.57
CA HIS A 136 -4.37 -0.78 2.89
C HIS A 136 -5.63 -0.95 3.73
N ALA A 137 -5.79 -0.15 4.78
CA ALA A 137 -6.95 -0.20 5.65
C ALA A 137 -8.25 0.20 4.93
N ASN A 138 -8.20 1.24 4.09
CA ASN A 138 -9.35 1.69 3.30
C ASN A 138 -9.76 0.67 2.22
N LEU A 139 -8.79 -0.02 1.60
CA LEU A 139 -9.04 -1.07 0.59
C LEU A 139 -9.75 -2.29 1.20
N GLN A 140 -9.56 -2.57 2.49
CA GLN A 140 -10.32 -3.62 3.18
C GLN A 140 -11.79 -3.24 3.41
N GLN A 141 -12.12 -1.94 3.41
CA GLN A 141 -13.44 -1.42 3.82
C GLN A 141 -14.32 -0.96 2.66
N SER A 142 -13.74 -0.71 1.48
CA SER A 142 -14.43 -0.10 0.33
C SER A 142 -14.46 -1.03 -0.89
N SER A 143 -15.44 -0.84 -1.77
CA SER A 143 -15.49 -1.54 -3.05
C SER A 143 -14.33 -1.09 -3.95
N LEU A 144 -13.46 -2.02 -4.30
CA LEU A 144 -12.22 -1.78 -5.05
C LEU A 144 -12.49 -1.36 -6.52
N THR A 145 -11.77 -0.36 -7.00
CA THR A 145 -11.65 -0.07 -8.44
C THR A 145 -10.28 -0.51 -8.96
N THR A 146 -10.19 -0.92 -10.22
CA THR A 146 -8.91 -1.30 -10.86
C THR A 146 -7.90 -0.17 -10.82
N GLU A 147 -8.33 1.05 -11.16
CA GLU A 147 -7.49 2.25 -11.16
C GLU A 147 -6.90 2.54 -9.77
N SER A 148 -7.72 2.46 -8.70
CA SER A 148 -7.22 2.65 -7.33
C SER A 148 -6.20 1.59 -6.90
N LEU A 149 -6.30 0.37 -7.46
CA LEU A 149 -5.41 -0.73 -7.13
C LEU A 149 -4.07 -0.60 -7.87
N ASP A 150 -4.07 -0.16 -9.13
CA ASP A 150 -2.84 0.06 -9.88
C ASP A 150 -2.06 1.27 -9.36
N GLN A 151 -2.76 2.36 -8.99
CA GLN A 151 -2.13 3.49 -8.29
C GLN A 151 -1.51 3.05 -6.95
N TYR A 152 -2.19 2.19 -6.21
CA TYR A 152 -1.67 1.65 -4.94
C TYR A 152 -0.43 0.76 -5.15
N LYS A 153 -0.41 -0.09 -6.19
CA LYS A 153 0.78 -0.88 -6.56
C LYS A 153 1.97 0.01 -6.91
N SER A 154 1.76 1.03 -7.75
CA SER A 154 2.82 1.98 -8.12
C SER A 154 3.38 2.65 -6.88
N MET A 155 2.51 3.14 -5.99
CA MET A 155 2.91 3.77 -4.75
C MET A 155 3.75 2.85 -3.86
N ILE A 156 3.37 1.58 -3.74
CA ILE A 156 4.16 0.60 -2.98
C ILE A 156 5.54 0.41 -3.62
N GLN A 157 5.62 0.28 -4.94
CA GLN A 157 6.89 0.11 -5.66
C GLN A 157 7.80 1.33 -5.47
N ASP A 158 7.30 2.53 -5.77
CA ASP A 158 8.07 3.78 -5.67
C ASP A 158 8.55 4.01 -4.23
N THR A 159 7.67 3.82 -3.24
CA THR A 159 8.02 3.95 -1.82
C THR A 159 9.05 2.92 -1.38
N THR A 160 8.96 1.69 -1.88
CA THR A 160 9.94 0.64 -1.56
C THR A 160 11.32 1.04 -2.07
N THR A 161 11.42 1.51 -3.32
CA THR A 161 12.68 1.98 -3.91
C THR A 161 13.25 3.17 -3.14
N ASP A 162 12.44 4.18 -2.82
CA ASP A 162 12.88 5.34 -2.04
C ASP A 162 13.40 4.94 -0.64
N LEU A 163 12.74 3.98 0.02
CA LEU A 163 13.15 3.47 1.33
C LEU A 163 14.41 2.60 1.25
N GLU A 164 14.61 1.84 0.17
CA GLU A 164 15.81 1.05 -0.08
C GLU A 164 17.04 1.96 -0.27
N ASP A 165 16.90 3.02 -1.08
CA ASP A 165 17.94 4.03 -1.28
C ASP A 165 18.30 4.71 0.05
N HIS A 166 17.29 5.08 0.84
CA HIS A 166 17.48 5.67 2.17
C HIS A 166 18.16 4.70 3.14
N LEU A 167 17.73 3.44 3.16
CA LEU A 167 18.33 2.40 4.01
C LEU A 167 19.80 2.20 3.64
N GLN A 168 20.15 2.17 2.35
CA GLN A 168 21.53 2.06 1.89
C GLN A 168 22.38 3.24 2.40
N ASN A 169 21.86 4.47 2.28
CA ASN A 169 22.56 5.65 2.76
C ASN A 169 22.86 5.60 4.27
N VAL A 170 21.87 5.21 5.08
CA VAL A 170 22.02 5.06 6.54
C VAL A 170 22.97 3.90 6.88
N ASP A 171 22.90 2.79 6.14
CA ASP A 171 23.78 1.63 6.32
C ASP A 171 25.26 1.98 6.09
N GLU A 172 25.54 2.72 5.01
CA GLU A 172 26.89 3.19 4.69
C GLU A 172 27.46 4.10 5.78
N LYS A 173 26.62 4.97 6.37
CA LYS A 173 27.02 5.84 7.48
C LYS A 173 27.26 5.08 8.77
N LEU A 174 26.41 4.10 9.09
CA LEU A 174 26.62 3.21 10.23
C LEU A 174 27.96 2.48 10.09
N LYS A 175 28.21 1.89 8.91
CA LYS A 175 29.46 1.22 8.58
C LYS A 175 30.66 2.16 8.75
N SER A 176 30.60 3.37 8.21
CA SER A 176 31.67 4.37 8.35
C SER A 176 31.92 4.74 9.80
N THR A 177 30.85 4.95 10.59
CA THR A 177 30.95 5.31 12.01
C THR A 177 31.56 4.18 12.84
N PHE A 178 31.18 2.92 12.57
CA PHE A 178 31.76 1.75 13.24
C PHE A 178 33.25 1.59 12.92
N LEU A 179 33.64 1.75 11.65
CA LEU A 179 35.05 1.68 11.25
C LEU A 179 35.88 2.80 11.87
N GLN A 180 35.37 4.03 11.89
CA GLN A 180 36.04 5.16 12.55
C GLN A 180 36.21 4.94 14.05
N ALA A 181 35.19 4.40 14.73
CA ALA A 181 35.30 4.05 16.15
C ALA A 181 36.36 2.96 16.38
N ALA A 182 36.40 1.94 15.52
CA ALA A 182 37.41 0.88 15.56
C ALA A 182 38.85 1.41 15.42
N ASP A 183 39.10 2.27 14.44
CA ASP A 183 40.43 2.82 14.19
C ASP A 183 40.92 3.70 15.35
N ARG A 184 40.01 4.33 16.11
CA ARG A 184 40.33 5.09 17.33
C ARG A 184 40.69 4.20 18.52
N SER A 185 40.09 3.00 18.63
CA SER A 185 40.38 2.07 19.74
C SER A 185 41.65 1.26 19.49
N GLY A 186 41.99 0.94 18.24
CA GLY A 186 43.13 0.08 17.87
C GLY A 186 42.94 -1.39 18.26
N GLU A 187 42.66 -1.67 19.53
CA GLU A 187 42.43 -3.01 20.11
C GLU A 187 41.19 -3.71 19.52
N HIS A 188 40.13 -2.96 19.23
CA HIS A 188 38.88 -3.52 18.72
C HIS A 188 38.77 -3.52 17.18
N ALA A 189 39.78 -3.04 16.46
CA ALA A 189 39.68 -2.84 15.01
C ALA A 189 39.44 -4.15 14.24
N VAL A 190 40.13 -5.24 14.62
CA VAL A 190 39.96 -6.55 13.98
C VAL A 190 38.57 -7.13 14.26
N LEU A 191 38.11 -7.07 15.51
CA LEU A 191 36.81 -7.58 15.91
C LEU A 191 35.65 -6.83 15.23
N VAL A 192 35.75 -5.50 15.13
CA VAL A 192 34.72 -4.68 14.45
C VAL A 192 34.67 -4.98 12.95
N ARG A 193 35.82 -5.14 12.29
CA ARG A 193 35.85 -5.55 10.86
C ARG A 193 35.21 -6.92 10.65
N GLN A 194 35.55 -7.90 11.47
CA GLN A 194 34.94 -9.23 11.40
C GLN A 194 33.42 -9.18 11.63
N MET A 195 32.96 -8.40 12.61
CA MET A 195 31.52 -8.20 12.85
C MET A 195 30.83 -7.50 11.67
N GLN A 196 31.51 -6.58 10.99
CA GLN A 196 30.96 -5.91 9.81
C GLN A 196 30.88 -6.83 8.59
N GLU A 197 31.85 -7.72 8.41
CA GLU A 197 31.82 -8.78 7.39
C GLU A 197 30.65 -9.74 7.65
N GLU A 198 30.49 -10.20 8.89
CA GLU A 198 29.37 -11.06 9.27
C GLU A 198 28.01 -10.36 9.10
N ARG A 199 27.90 -9.08 9.46
CA ARG A 199 26.71 -8.25 9.22
C ARG A 199 26.35 -8.23 7.73
N SER A 200 27.35 -7.99 6.88
CA SER A 200 27.17 -7.92 5.42
C SER A 200 26.76 -9.29 4.85
N SER A 201 27.38 -10.37 5.34
CA SER A 201 27.03 -11.76 4.99
C SER A 201 25.60 -12.09 5.38
N ALA A 202 25.19 -11.78 6.63
CA ALA A 202 23.83 -12.02 7.10
C ALA A 202 22.78 -11.23 6.31
N GLN A 203 23.07 -9.97 5.93
CA GLN A 203 22.21 -9.17 5.05
C GLN A 203 22.06 -9.81 3.66
N GLN A 204 23.14 -10.29 3.05
CA GLN A 204 23.09 -10.98 1.76
C GLN A 204 22.29 -12.28 1.83
N CYS A 205 22.49 -13.07 2.88
CA CYS A 205 21.72 -14.30 3.11
C CYS A 205 20.22 -14.02 3.22
N LEU A 206 19.81 -12.92 3.87
CA LEU A 206 18.40 -12.50 3.94
C LEU A 206 17.83 -12.17 2.55
N VAL A 207 18.58 -11.45 1.72
CA VAL A 207 18.18 -11.15 0.33
C VAL A 207 17.98 -12.45 -0.46
N ILE A 208 18.90 -13.40 -0.33
CA ILE A 208 18.79 -14.71 -1.00
C ILE A 208 17.54 -15.47 -0.52
N CYS A 209 17.28 -15.50 0.79
CA CYS A 209 16.08 -16.13 1.34
C CYS A 209 14.79 -15.50 0.79
N ALA A 210 14.73 -14.16 0.71
CA ALA A 210 13.59 -13.44 0.16
C ALA A 210 13.38 -13.75 -1.33
N GLN A 211 14.44 -13.74 -2.14
CA GLN A 211 14.38 -14.06 -3.57
C GLN A 211 13.88 -15.48 -3.82
N LEU A 212 14.37 -16.47 -3.07
CA LEU A 212 13.93 -17.86 -3.18
C LEU A 212 12.46 -18.02 -2.78
N SER A 213 12.02 -17.35 -1.70
CA SER A 213 10.62 -17.38 -1.26
C SER A 213 9.67 -16.75 -2.28
N ALA A 214 10.08 -15.63 -2.89
CA ALA A 214 9.33 -14.97 -3.96
C ALA A 214 9.22 -15.87 -5.19
N TYR A 215 10.31 -16.53 -5.59
CA TYR A 215 10.30 -17.46 -6.71
C TYR A 215 9.37 -18.66 -6.48
N ILE A 216 9.40 -19.26 -5.28
CA ILE A 216 8.47 -20.33 -4.89
C ILE A 216 7.02 -19.87 -5.02
N SER A 217 6.73 -18.65 -4.54
CA SER A 217 5.38 -18.07 -4.57
C SER A 217 4.89 -17.78 -6.00
N GLN A 218 5.79 -17.59 -6.98
CA GLN A 218 5.44 -17.44 -8.40
C GLN A 218 5.10 -18.77 -9.08
N ILE A 219 5.70 -19.88 -8.65
CA ILE A 219 5.51 -21.20 -9.29
C ILE A 219 4.25 -21.90 -8.78
N GLN A 220 3.92 -21.76 -7.48
CA GLN A 220 2.74 -22.40 -6.87
C GLN A 220 1.41 -22.15 -7.65
N PRO A 221 1.08 -20.93 -8.11
CA PRO A 221 -0.10 -20.67 -8.93
C PRO A 221 -0.10 -21.39 -10.28
N THR A 222 1.07 -21.56 -10.89
CA THR A 222 1.22 -22.23 -12.19
C THR A 222 0.90 -23.73 -12.07
N LEU A 223 1.31 -24.35 -10.96
CA LEU A 223 0.96 -25.73 -10.64
C LEU A 223 -0.56 -25.89 -10.41
N ALA A 224 -1.18 -24.97 -9.68
CA ALA A 224 -2.62 -24.95 -9.44
C ALA A 224 -3.44 -24.68 -10.73
N ALA A 225 -2.94 -23.87 -11.65
CA ALA A 225 -3.60 -23.61 -12.94
C ALA A 225 -3.56 -24.84 -13.86
N ASN A 226 -2.48 -25.61 -13.82
CA ASN A 226 -2.34 -26.84 -14.61
C ASN A 226 -3.27 -27.95 -14.11
N SER A 227 -3.46 -28.07 -12.80
CA SER A 227 -4.42 -29.02 -12.21
C SER A 227 -5.88 -28.66 -12.56
N ALA A 228 -6.19 -27.36 -12.64
CA ALA A 228 -7.49 -26.85 -13.06
C ALA A 228 -7.79 -27.05 -14.55
N ARG A 229 -6.83 -27.42 -15.41
CA ARG A 229 -7.05 -27.70 -16.85
C ARG A 229 -7.37 -29.17 -17.16
N ARG A 230 -7.39 -30.05 -16.17
CA ARG A 230 -7.69 -31.48 -16.38
C ARG A 230 -9.13 -31.73 -16.84
N SER A 231 -9.34 -32.82 -17.60
CA SER A 231 -10.68 -33.27 -17.97
C SER A 231 -11.52 -33.64 -16.74
N ALA A 232 -12.85 -33.61 -16.86
CA ALA A 232 -13.76 -33.97 -15.77
C ALA A 232 -13.49 -35.38 -15.20
N ASP A 233 -13.17 -36.34 -16.09
CA ASP A 233 -12.83 -37.72 -15.70
C ASP A 233 -11.52 -37.81 -14.89
N ALA A 234 -10.53 -36.98 -15.23
CA ALA A 234 -9.26 -36.91 -14.50
C ALA A 234 -9.35 -36.16 -13.16
N ARG A 235 -10.39 -35.35 -12.95
CA ARG A 235 -10.69 -34.72 -11.64
C ARG A 235 -11.42 -35.69 -10.70
N ALA A 236 -12.26 -36.58 -11.25
CA ALA A 236 -12.94 -37.63 -10.48
C ALA A 236 -11.98 -38.72 -9.95
N ALA A 237 -10.80 -38.87 -10.57
CA ALA A 237 -9.76 -39.82 -10.16
C ALA A 237 -8.91 -39.37 -8.94
N GLY A 238 -9.17 -38.18 -8.36
CA GLY A 238 -8.46 -37.63 -7.21
C GLY A 238 -7.31 -36.68 -7.58
N VAL A 239 -6.84 -35.90 -6.59
CA VAL A 239 -5.68 -35.00 -6.72
C VAL A 239 -4.45 -35.84 -7.12
N ALA A 240 -3.69 -35.42 -8.14
CA ALA A 240 -2.55 -36.23 -8.57
C ALA A 240 -1.49 -36.22 -7.48
N VAL A 241 -1.13 -37.40 -6.97
CA VAL A 241 -0.16 -37.59 -5.88
C VAL A 241 1.15 -36.80 -6.13
N ALA A 242 1.61 -36.74 -7.39
CA ALA A 242 2.81 -35.98 -7.76
C ALA A 242 2.68 -34.45 -7.55
N GLU A 243 1.52 -33.86 -7.83
CA GLU A 243 1.28 -32.43 -7.60
C GLU A 243 1.18 -32.11 -6.11
N GLN A 244 0.54 -32.99 -5.34
CA GLN A 244 0.47 -32.85 -3.89
C GLN A 244 1.88 -32.92 -3.28
N ILE A 245 2.69 -33.93 -3.64
CA ILE A 245 4.09 -34.03 -3.21
C ILE A 245 4.88 -32.77 -3.56
N THR A 246 4.70 -32.24 -4.77
CA THR A 246 5.42 -31.03 -5.21
C THR A 246 4.98 -29.80 -4.41
N THR A 247 3.67 -29.65 -4.17
CA THR A 247 3.10 -28.52 -3.41
C THR A 247 3.55 -28.58 -1.95
N ASP A 248 3.47 -29.76 -1.32
CA ASP A 248 3.91 -30.00 0.06
C ASP A 248 5.42 -29.73 0.20
N GLY A 249 6.23 -30.15 -0.79
CA GLY A 249 7.67 -29.88 -0.81
C GLY A 249 8.00 -28.40 -0.95
N LEU A 250 7.30 -27.67 -1.83
CA LEU A 250 7.48 -26.22 -1.99
C LEU A 250 7.07 -25.45 -0.74
N GLU A 251 5.98 -25.86 -0.08
CA GLU A 251 5.56 -25.26 1.19
C GLU A 251 6.59 -25.52 2.30
N GLY A 252 7.08 -26.76 2.42
CA GLY A 252 8.14 -27.09 3.37
C GLY A 252 9.44 -26.32 3.11
N CYS A 253 9.79 -26.06 1.85
CA CYS A 253 10.91 -25.17 1.51
C CYS A 253 10.66 -23.73 1.96
N LYS A 254 9.44 -23.21 1.76
CA LYS A 254 9.05 -21.86 2.18
C LYS A 254 9.13 -21.70 3.70
N ASP A 255 8.65 -22.70 4.45
CA ASP A 255 8.77 -22.74 5.91
C ASP A 255 10.23 -22.74 6.37
N ALA A 256 11.08 -23.59 5.77
CA ALA A 256 12.50 -23.65 6.09
C ALA A 256 13.23 -22.32 5.80
N LEU A 257 12.90 -21.65 4.69
CA LEU A 257 13.41 -20.32 4.36
C LEU A 257 12.93 -19.26 5.36
N GLY A 258 11.67 -19.34 5.82
CA GLY A 258 11.14 -18.48 6.86
C GLY A 258 11.89 -18.62 8.19
N ILE A 259 12.14 -19.85 8.63
CA ILE A 259 12.92 -20.14 9.84
C ILE A 259 14.37 -19.63 9.70
N ALA A 260 15.01 -19.85 8.55
CA ALA A 260 16.35 -19.37 8.29
C ALA A 260 16.41 -17.83 8.34
N SER A 261 15.43 -17.15 7.74
CA SER A 261 15.32 -15.69 7.74
C SER A 261 15.20 -15.14 9.16
N GLN A 262 14.31 -15.71 9.99
CA GLN A 262 14.16 -15.30 11.39
C GLN A 262 15.46 -15.45 12.20
N ARG A 263 16.20 -16.54 11.98
CA ARG A 263 17.50 -16.76 12.64
C ARG A 263 18.55 -15.75 12.20
N LEU A 264 18.60 -15.45 10.90
CA LEU A 264 19.51 -14.44 10.34
C LEU A 264 19.17 -13.04 10.85
N GLU A 265 17.89 -12.68 10.98
CA GLU A 265 17.45 -11.40 11.56
C GLU A 265 17.83 -11.26 13.03
N ALA A 266 17.61 -12.31 13.83
CA ALA A 266 18.04 -12.34 15.23
C ALA A 266 19.57 -12.21 15.35
N HIS A 267 20.31 -12.89 14.47
CA HIS A 267 21.76 -12.80 14.44
C HIS A 267 22.24 -11.40 14.04
N LEU A 268 21.64 -10.80 13.01
CA LEU A 268 21.94 -9.45 12.56
C LEU A 268 21.71 -8.42 13.66
N THR A 269 20.59 -8.53 14.37
CA THR A 269 20.28 -7.67 15.54
C THR A 269 21.37 -7.80 16.59
N SER A 270 21.76 -9.04 16.94
CA SER A 270 22.83 -9.29 17.92
C SER A 270 24.17 -8.69 17.52
N ILE A 271 24.55 -8.78 16.24
CA ILE A 271 25.79 -8.20 15.73
C ILE A 271 25.75 -6.67 15.82
N VAL A 272 24.64 -6.07 15.39
CA VAL A 272 24.48 -4.61 15.40
C VAL A 272 24.50 -4.08 16.84
N ASP A 273 23.83 -4.73 17.79
CA ASP A 273 23.86 -4.34 19.21
C ASP A 273 25.28 -4.38 19.79
N ARG A 274 26.06 -5.40 19.42
CA ARG A 274 27.47 -5.51 19.81
C ARG A 274 28.33 -4.42 19.18
N LEU A 275 28.15 -4.15 17.88
CA LEU A 275 28.83 -3.06 17.18
C LEU A 275 28.51 -1.69 17.82
N MET A 276 27.25 -1.46 18.18
CA MET A 276 26.79 -0.28 18.89
C MET A 276 27.45 -0.15 20.27
N ALA A 277 27.45 -1.23 21.06
CA ALA A 277 28.04 -1.23 22.40
C ALA A 277 29.57 -0.99 22.36
N THR A 278 30.28 -1.60 21.43
CA THR A 278 31.72 -1.38 21.25
C THR A 278 32.00 0.05 20.80
N SER A 279 31.25 0.55 19.81
CA SER A 279 31.48 1.89 19.26
C SER A 279 31.18 2.99 20.28
N LYS A 280 30.10 2.86 21.05
CA LYS A 280 29.77 3.83 22.13
C LYS A 280 30.84 3.95 23.20
N LYS A 281 31.59 2.88 23.50
CA LYS A 281 32.69 2.93 24.47
C LYS A 281 33.90 3.70 23.95
N THR A 282 34.06 3.79 22.63
CA THR A 282 35.22 4.41 21.99
C THR A 282 34.95 5.85 21.53
N LEU A 283 33.70 6.17 21.18
CA LEU A 283 33.33 7.53 20.77
C LEU A 283 33.55 8.51 21.92
N SER A 284 34.33 9.55 21.65
CA SER A 284 34.82 10.49 22.67
C SER A 284 33.88 11.69 22.88
N SER A 285 32.97 11.96 21.94
CA SER A 285 32.00 13.05 22.02
C SER A 285 30.58 12.53 22.28
N PRO A 286 29.82 13.13 23.21
CA PRO A 286 28.41 12.80 23.43
C PRO A 286 27.55 13.06 22.17
N GLU A 287 27.96 13.98 21.30
CA GLU A 287 27.28 14.27 20.04
C GLU A 287 27.46 13.13 19.01
N GLU A 288 28.66 12.54 18.94
CA GLU A 288 28.91 11.38 18.07
C GLU A 288 28.12 10.16 18.53
N ALA A 289 28.03 9.93 19.85
CA ALA A 289 27.24 8.84 20.42
C ALA A 289 25.73 9.02 20.15
N ALA A 290 25.21 10.24 20.28
CA ALA A 290 23.82 10.56 19.97
C ALA A 290 23.51 10.38 18.47
N ASN A 291 24.38 10.86 17.58
CA ASN A 291 24.22 10.66 16.14
C ASN A 291 24.24 9.17 15.74
N LEU A 292 25.07 8.36 16.40
CA LEU A 292 25.10 6.92 16.19
C LEU A 292 23.79 6.25 16.63
N GLU A 293 23.19 6.68 17.74
CA GLU A 293 21.88 6.19 18.17
C GLU A 293 20.77 6.56 17.19
N ILE A 294 20.79 7.79 16.67
CA ILE A 294 19.84 8.25 15.64
C ILE A 294 19.99 7.41 14.37
N LEU A 295 21.21 7.21 13.87
CA LEU A 295 21.50 6.37 12.70
C LEU A 295 20.98 4.94 12.88
N HIS A 296 21.18 4.36 14.07
CA HIS A 296 20.69 3.02 14.37
C HIS A 296 19.16 2.93 14.40
N ALA A 297 18.50 3.89 15.08
CA ALA A 297 17.05 3.93 15.14
C ALA A 297 16.43 4.13 13.75
N GLU A 298 17.07 4.96 12.91
CA GLU A 298 16.67 5.19 11.53
C GLU A 298 16.81 3.92 10.68
N TRP A 299 17.94 3.22 10.79
CA TRP A 299 18.19 1.95 10.08
C TRP A 299 17.15 0.89 10.43
N GLN A 300 16.80 0.75 11.71
CA GLN A 300 15.77 -0.19 12.16
C GLN A 300 14.39 0.19 11.58
N THR A 301 14.07 1.47 11.58
CA THR A 301 12.77 1.95 11.12
C THR A 301 12.62 1.84 9.61
N ALA A 302 13.64 2.18 8.83
CA ALA A 302 13.63 2.06 7.37
C ALA A 302 13.38 0.59 6.94
N ARG A 303 14.06 -0.37 7.58
CA ARG A 303 13.81 -1.82 7.34
C ARG A 303 12.38 -2.23 7.63
N LEU A 304 11.80 -1.75 8.72
CA LEU A 304 10.41 -2.03 9.06
C LEU A 304 9.44 -1.39 8.06
N CYS A 305 9.74 -0.19 7.56
CA CYS A 305 8.92 0.45 6.53
C CYS A 305 8.93 -0.36 5.22
N ILE A 306 10.08 -0.91 4.83
CA ILE A 306 10.21 -1.82 3.67
C ILE A 306 9.42 -3.12 3.88
N ASP A 307 9.48 -3.71 5.08
CA ASP A 307 8.68 -4.89 5.43
C ASP A 307 7.16 -4.59 5.37
N LEU A 308 6.74 -3.41 5.83
CA LEU A 308 5.35 -2.95 5.70
C LEU A 308 4.93 -2.83 4.23
N CYS A 309 5.77 -2.23 3.38
CA CYS A 309 5.54 -2.14 1.94
C CYS A 309 5.46 -3.53 1.29
N SER A 310 6.32 -4.46 1.70
CA SER A 310 6.34 -5.84 1.21
C SER A 310 5.05 -6.59 1.58
N LYS A 311 4.60 -6.49 2.84
CA LYS A 311 3.33 -7.06 3.31
C LYS A 311 2.11 -6.45 2.62
N ALA A 312 2.15 -5.15 2.36
CA ALA A 312 1.14 -4.47 1.57
C ALA A 312 1.10 -5.02 0.15
N ASN A 313 2.25 -5.22 -0.49
CA ASN A 313 2.35 -5.81 -1.83
C ASN A 313 1.80 -7.25 -1.88
N GLU A 314 2.19 -8.10 -0.93
CA GLU A 314 1.66 -9.47 -0.83
C GLU A 314 0.14 -9.50 -0.68
N SER A 315 -0.40 -8.57 0.12
CA SER A 315 -1.84 -8.42 0.29
C SER A 315 -2.52 -8.03 -1.02
N VAL A 316 -1.92 -7.13 -1.80
CA VAL A 316 -2.43 -6.77 -3.13
C VAL A 316 -2.41 -7.94 -4.08
N MET A 317 -1.36 -8.78 -4.05
CA MET A 317 -1.32 -10.00 -4.88
C MET A 317 -2.40 -11.01 -4.51
N LYS A 318 -2.89 -10.99 -3.26
CA LYS A 318 -4.03 -11.80 -2.81
C LYS A 318 -5.39 -11.22 -3.24
N ILE A 319 -5.46 -9.92 -3.54
CA ILE A 319 -6.66 -9.28 -4.08
C ILE A 319 -6.86 -9.77 -5.52
N ASN A 320 -7.58 -10.88 -5.65
CA ASN A 320 -7.96 -11.46 -6.93
C ASN A 320 -9.15 -10.68 -7.51
N LEU A 321 -8.86 -9.71 -8.38
CA LEU A 321 -9.87 -8.94 -9.11
C LEU A 321 -10.16 -9.60 -10.47
N ASN A 322 -11.43 -9.88 -10.76
CA ASN A 322 -11.88 -10.29 -12.09
C ASN A 322 -12.27 -9.04 -12.86
N VAL A 323 -11.47 -8.65 -13.86
CA VAL A 323 -11.69 -7.44 -14.66
C VAL A 323 -12.35 -7.81 -15.98
N PHE A 324 -13.48 -7.18 -16.27
CA PHE A 324 -14.19 -7.27 -17.55
C PHE A 324 -14.29 -5.88 -18.14
N GLU A 325 -13.65 -5.65 -19.30
CA GLU A 325 -13.67 -4.35 -19.97
C GLU A 325 -14.07 -4.50 -21.43
N ASN A 326 -14.80 -3.51 -21.95
CA ASN A 326 -15.16 -3.40 -23.37
C ASN A 326 -15.93 -4.61 -23.93
N VAL A 327 -16.78 -5.22 -23.09
CA VAL A 327 -17.55 -6.40 -23.51
C VAL A 327 -18.88 -5.96 -24.12
N LYS A 328 -19.17 -6.46 -25.32
CA LYS A 328 -20.41 -6.17 -26.05
C LYS A 328 -21.22 -7.46 -26.20
N GLY A 329 -22.40 -7.48 -25.60
CA GLY A 329 -23.41 -8.49 -25.88
C GLY A 329 -24.21 -8.10 -27.12
N GLU A 330 -24.48 -9.07 -27.99
CA GLU A 330 -25.35 -8.92 -29.15
C GLU A 330 -26.84 -8.95 -28.74
N GLU A 331 -27.76 -9.00 -29.71
CA GLU A 331 -29.19 -9.10 -29.44
C GLU A 331 -29.58 -10.48 -28.86
N GLU A 332 -30.56 -10.49 -27.96
CA GLU A 332 -31.12 -11.71 -27.33
C GLU A 332 -30.09 -12.58 -26.58
N VAL A 333 -28.99 -11.99 -26.08
CA VAL A 333 -27.94 -12.69 -25.32
C VAL A 333 -28.23 -12.70 -23.81
N LEU A 334 -27.99 -13.85 -23.18
CA LEU A 334 -27.85 -13.97 -21.72
C LEU A 334 -26.37 -13.88 -21.33
N GLN A 335 -25.99 -12.84 -20.59
CA GLN A 335 -24.59 -12.54 -20.27
C GLN A 335 -24.33 -12.58 -18.76
N PHE A 336 -23.21 -13.20 -18.36
CA PHE A 336 -22.78 -13.28 -16.95
C PHE A 336 -21.37 -12.71 -16.76
N PHE A 337 -21.21 -11.85 -15.77
CA PHE A 337 -19.93 -11.33 -15.27
C PHE A 337 -19.85 -11.58 -13.78
N ALA A 338 -19.68 -12.84 -13.40
CA ALA A 338 -19.86 -13.25 -12.02
C ALA A 338 -18.69 -14.01 -11.43
N SER A 339 -18.54 -13.90 -10.12
CA SER A 339 -17.58 -14.64 -9.31
C SER A 339 -18.32 -15.54 -8.33
N THR A 340 -18.04 -16.85 -8.40
CA THR A 340 -18.57 -17.86 -7.48
C THR A 340 -17.63 -18.16 -6.31
N THR A 341 -16.42 -17.64 -6.37
CA THR A 341 -15.33 -17.88 -5.41
C THR A 341 -15.13 -16.74 -4.42
N GLY A 342 -16.01 -15.73 -4.42
CA GLY A 342 -15.88 -14.54 -3.57
C GLY A 342 -14.86 -13.50 -4.04
N ARG A 343 -14.28 -13.70 -5.23
CA ARG A 343 -13.40 -12.70 -5.87
C ARG A 343 -14.19 -11.47 -6.30
N VAL A 344 -13.59 -10.29 -6.16
CA VAL A 344 -14.20 -9.01 -6.57
C VAL A 344 -14.32 -8.99 -8.09
N VAL A 345 -15.49 -8.60 -8.60
CA VAL A 345 -15.72 -8.42 -10.04
C VAL A 345 -15.77 -6.93 -10.36
N HIS A 346 -14.90 -6.48 -11.25
CA HIS A 346 -14.92 -5.14 -11.82
C HIS A 346 -15.33 -5.22 -13.28
N ALA A 347 -16.41 -4.54 -13.64
CA ALA A 347 -16.93 -4.52 -15.00
C ALA A 347 -17.09 -3.08 -15.48
N LYS A 348 -16.43 -2.72 -16.58
CA LYS A 348 -16.44 -1.37 -17.15
C LYS A 348 -16.69 -1.42 -18.66
N ASP A 349 -17.39 -0.41 -19.18
CA ASP A 349 -17.72 -0.29 -20.60
C ASP A 349 -18.39 -1.55 -21.16
N ILE A 350 -19.36 -2.08 -20.41
CA ILE A 350 -20.16 -3.23 -20.81
C ILE A 350 -21.43 -2.76 -21.49
N SER A 351 -21.76 -3.34 -22.64
CA SER A 351 -22.96 -3.02 -23.40
C SER A 351 -23.70 -4.29 -23.79
N LEU A 352 -25.02 -4.17 -23.99
CA LEU A 352 -25.90 -5.29 -24.28
C LEU A 352 -26.89 -4.88 -25.38
N GLY A 353 -27.06 -5.76 -26.37
CA GLY A 353 -28.00 -5.58 -27.47
C GLY A 353 -29.46 -5.70 -27.04
N ALA A 354 -30.37 -5.45 -27.98
CA ALA A 354 -31.81 -5.49 -27.72
C ALA A 354 -32.24 -6.86 -27.15
N LYS A 355 -33.13 -6.82 -26.15
CA LYS A 355 -33.66 -8.01 -25.43
C LYS A 355 -32.61 -8.90 -24.75
N GLY A 356 -31.36 -8.46 -24.61
CA GLY A 356 -30.38 -9.16 -23.80
C GLY A 356 -30.69 -9.04 -22.31
N VAL A 357 -30.18 -9.99 -21.52
CA VAL A 357 -30.24 -9.97 -20.05
C VAL A 357 -28.83 -10.16 -19.50
N GLN A 358 -28.42 -9.29 -18.57
CA GLN A 358 -27.09 -9.30 -17.98
C GLN A 358 -27.15 -9.49 -16.46
N PHE A 359 -26.29 -10.35 -15.96
CA PHE A 359 -26.05 -10.58 -14.53
C PHE A 359 -24.58 -10.35 -14.21
N GLY A 360 -24.26 -9.77 -13.05
CA GLY A 360 -22.88 -9.59 -12.64
C GLY A 360 -22.69 -9.45 -11.14
N GLY A 361 -21.43 -9.54 -10.71
CA GLY A 361 -21.03 -9.45 -9.31
C GLY A 361 -20.76 -10.81 -8.67
N GLN A 362 -21.01 -10.93 -7.36
CA GLN A 362 -20.80 -12.19 -6.66
C GLN A 362 -22.09 -13.02 -6.71
N LEU A 363 -22.04 -14.19 -7.36
CA LEU A 363 -23.19 -15.09 -7.49
C LEU A 363 -22.77 -16.49 -7.06
N SER A 364 -23.61 -17.19 -6.30
CA SER A 364 -23.35 -18.59 -5.97
C SER A 364 -23.49 -19.49 -7.20
N ASP A 365 -22.82 -20.65 -7.20
CA ASP A 365 -22.99 -21.67 -8.24
C ASP A 365 -24.48 -22.04 -8.41
N ALA A 366 -25.22 -22.17 -7.30
CA ALA A 366 -26.66 -22.47 -7.32
C ALA A 366 -27.46 -21.37 -8.03
N THR A 367 -27.15 -20.10 -7.76
CA THR A 367 -27.81 -18.95 -8.39
C THR A 367 -27.55 -18.92 -9.90
N ILE A 368 -26.30 -19.12 -10.32
CA ILE A 368 -25.95 -19.14 -11.75
C ILE A 368 -26.66 -20.29 -12.46
N GLN A 369 -26.65 -21.48 -11.86
CA GLN A 369 -27.34 -22.64 -12.42
C GLN A 369 -28.86 -22.42 -12.53
N GLN A 370 -29.48 -21.81 -11.51
CA GLN A 370 -30.91 -21.52 -11.52
C GLN A 370 -31.27 -20.51 -12.62
N ILE A 371 -30.57 -19.38 -12.70
CA ILE A 371 -30.81 -18.37 -13.75
C ILE A 371 -30.59 -18.98 -15.15
N SER A 372 -29.56 -19.80 -15.33
CA SER A 372 -29.29 -20.47 -16.60
C SER A 372 -30.44 -21.41 -17.02
N ARG A 373 -31.08 -22.10 -16.06
CA ARG A 373 -32.27 -22.93 -16.33
C ARG A 373 -33.50 -22.09 -16.66
N ASP A 374 -33.75 -21.03 -15.89
CA ASP A 374 -34.93 -20.17 -16.03
C ASP A 374 -34.94 -19.43 -17.38
N PHE A 375 -33.76 -19.11 -17.90
CA PHE A 375 -33.59 -18.45 -19.20
C PHE A 375 -33.28 -19.42 -20.35
N SER A 376 -33.31 -20.73 -20.09
CA SER A 376 -33.17 -21.73 -21.16
C SER A 376 -34.38 -21.68 -22.12
N PRO A 377 -34.18 -21.93 -23.43
CA PRO A 377 -35.28 -21.96 -24.40
C PRO A 377 -36.40 -22.94 -24.02
N ALA A 378 -36.07 -24.02 -23.29
CA ALA A 378 -37.02 -25.01 -22.80
C ALA A 378 -38.02 -24.43 -21.78
N ALA A 379 -37.60 -23.50 -20.93
CA ALA A 379 -38.49 -22.82 -19.98
C ALA A 379 -39.45 -21.84 -20.68
N ARG A 380 -39.00 -21.21 -21.79
CA ARG A 380 -39.85 -20.32 -22.61
C ARG A 380 -40.91 -21.06 -23.42
N MET A 381 -40.70 -22.34 -23.70
CA MET A 381 -41.64 -23.17 -24.47
C MET A 381 -42.79 -23.75 -23.63
N GLY A 382 -42.68 -23.71 -22.29
CA GLY A 382 -43.72 -24.18 -21.36
C GLY A 382 -44.90 -23.22 -21.15
N SER A 383 -44.87 -22.00 -21.74
CA SER A 383 -45.90 -20.96 -21.55
C SER A 383 -46.79 -20.74 -22.80
N LEU A 384 -46.80 -21.70 -23.74
CA LEU A 384 -47.64 -21.66 -24.95
C LEU A 384 -48.70 -22.76 -25.01
N GLY A 385 -49.00 -23.39 -23.88
CA GLY A 385 -50.11 -24.33 -23.76
C GLY A 385 -50.85 -24.09 -22.46
N ASN A 386 -51.82 -23.17 -22.49
CA ASN A 386 -53.16 -23.35 -21.94
C ASN A 386 -53.95 -22.05 -22.07
N GLU A 387 -55.16 -22.15 -22.61
CA GLU A 387 -56.17 -21.09 -22.60
C GLU A 387 -56.47 -20.62 -21.15
N PRO A 388 -56.93 -19.37 -20.97
CA PRO A 388 -57.19 -18.82 -19.65
C PRO A 388 -58.47 -19.43 -19.06
N GLU A 389 -58.33 -20.42 -18.17
CA GLU A 389 -59.43 -20.88 -17.34
C GLU A 389 -59.61 -19.94 -16.15
N VAL A 390 -60.76 -19.24 -16.12
CA VAL A 390 -61.19 -18.43 -14.98
C VAL A 390 -61.59 -19.38 -13.84
N ILE A 391 -60.72 -19.52 -12.84
CA ILE A 391 -61.04 -20.23 -11.60
C ILE A 391 -61.43 -19.20 -10.53
N ILE A 392 -62.73 -19.16 -10.22
CA ILE A 392 -63.28 -18.44 -9.05
C ILE A 392 -62.92 -19.24 -7.79
N PRO A 393 -62.36 -18.62 -6.73
CA PRO A 393 -61.86 -19.36 -5.58
C PRO A 393 -62.98 -19.76 -4.60
N ALA A 394 -63.02 -21.04 -4.21
CA ALA A 394 -63.71 -21.49 -3.00
C ALA A 394 -62.67 -21.91 -1.95
N ALA A 395 -62.72 -21.17 -0.84
CA ALA A 395 -62.16 -21.37 0.49
C ALA A 395 -61.19 -22.54 0.77
N ASP A 396 -59.95 -22.12 1.08
CA ASP A 396 -59.21 -22.45 2.31
C ASP A 396 -58.66 -23.87 2.49
N LYS A 397 -57.32 -24.00 2.30
CA LYS A 397 -56.38 -24.31 3.40
C LYS A 397 -54.93 -24.38 2.92
N THR A 398 -54.13 -23.44 3.43
CA THR A 398 -52.70 -23.56 3.81
C THR A 398 -51.75 -24.30 2.87
N GLU A 399 -50.99 -23.55 2.08
CA GLU A 399 -49.52 -23.49 2.18
C GLU A 399 -48.98 -22.25 1.43
N THR A 400 -48.20 -21.45 2.15
CA THR A 400 -47.74 -20.11 1.78
C THR A 400 -46.74 -20.11 0.61
N SER A 401 -47.20 -19.66 -0.55
CA SER A 401 -46.37 -19.16 -1.65
C SER A 401 -45.68 -17.85 -1.22
N GLN A 402 -44.34 -17.86 -1.09
CA GLN A 402 -43.56 -16.69 -0.66
C GLN A 402 -42.65 -16.07 -1.73
N PHE A 403 -42.77 -16.47 -3.00
CA PHE A 403 -41.81 -16.01 -4.03
C PHE A 403 -42.40 -15.40 -5.30
N LEU A 404 -43.72 -15.21 -5.39
CA LEU A 404 -44.35 -14.71 -6.62
C LEU A 404 -44.32 -13.18 -6.84
N ASP A 405 -43.91 -12.37 -5.84
CA ASP A 405 -43.99 -10.90 -5.92
C ASP A 405 -42.68 -10.12 -5.61
N ARG A 406 -41.49 -10.71 -5.82
CA ARG A 406 -40.20 -10.02 -5.57
C ARG A 406 -39.46 -9.53 -6.82
N TYR A 407 -40.16 -9.20 -7.89
CA TYR A 407 -39.58 -8.36 -8.94
C TYR A 407 -39.66 -6.90 -8.52
N GLY A 408 -38.54 -6.35 -8.04
CA GLY A 408 -38.43 -4.90 -7.86
C GLY A 408 -38.68 -4.20 -9.20
N ARG A 409 -39.47 -3.11 -9.19
CA ARG A 409 -39.68 -2.28 -10.40
C ARG A 409 -38.32 -1.78 -10.88
N GLY A 410 -37.85 -2.29 -12.01
CA GLY A 410 -36.63 -1.79 -12.65
C GLY A 410 -36.77 -0.30 -12.92
N PHE A 411 -35.80 0.49 -12.45
CA PHE A 411 -35.71 1.91 -12.76
C PHE A 411 -34.95 2.11 -14.06
N LYS A 412 -35.55 2.86 -14.99
CA LYS A 412 -34.85 3.33 -16.20
C LYS A 412 -33.92 4.48 -15.78
N LEU A 413 -32.61 4.26 -15.85
CA LEU A 413 -31.64 5.33 -15.64
C LEU A 413 -31.79 6.34 -16.78
N ILE A 414 -32.19 7.57 -16.43
CA ILE A 414 -32.28 8.68 -17.39
C ILE A 414 -30.84 9.12 -17.69
N PRO A 415 -30.41 9.15 -18.96
CA PRO A 415 -29.09 9.66 -19.30
C PRO A 415 -29.01 11.13 -18.90
N ASN A 416 -28.01 11.47 -18.10
CA ASN A 416 -27.74 12.83 -17.67
C ASN A 416 -27.21 13.62 -18.88
N PRO A 417 -27.92 14.64 -19.40
CA PRO A 417 -27.42 15.41 -20.52
C PRO A 417 -26.62 16.59 -19.99
N LEU A 418 -25.29 16.46 -19.95
CA LEU A 418 -24.43 17.63 -19.88
C LEU A 418 -23.43 17.65 -21.04
N GLN A 419 -23.62 18.69 -21.85
CA GLN A 419 -22.61 19.43 -22.60
C GLN A 419 -21.94 18.73 -23.79
N GLY A 420 -22.73 18.58 -24.86
CA GLY A 420 -22.21 18.68 -26.22
C GLY A 420 -22.37 20.12 -26.72
N GLY A 421 -21.30 20.91 -26.68
CA GLY A 421 -21.29 22.27 -27.18
C GLY A 421 -21.52 22.35 -28.69
N ARG A 422 -22.57 23.09 -29.10
CA ARG A 422 -22.64 23.78 -30.39
C ARG A 422 -23.30 25.13 -30.19
N GLY A 423 -22.48 26.16 -30.05
CA GLY A 423 -22.88 27.55 -30.34
C GLY A 423 -22.40 27.87 -31.75
N ILE A 424 -23.31 27.81 -32.73
CA ILE A 424 -23.14 28.46 -34.02
C ILE A 424 -23.95 29.75 -33.92
N SER A 425 -23.27 30.91 -33.94
CA SER A 425 -23.92 32.19 -34.25
C SER A 425 -23.80 32.48 -35.75
N PRO A 426 -24.85 33.02 -36.39
CA PRO A 426 -24.83 33.40 -37.80
C PRO A 426 -24.54 34.90 -37.95
N GLU A 427 -23.59 35.29 -38.79
CA GLU A 427 -23.65 36.53 -39.58
C GLU A 427 -22.42 36.65 -40.51
N LEU A 428 -22.64 37.29 -41.67
CA LEU A 428 -21.70 37.68 -42.73
C LEU A 428 -21.49 36.66 -43.88
N GLN A 429 -22.52 36.56 -44.72
CA GLN A 429 -22.32 36.53 -46.17
C GLN A 429 -22.24 37.98 -46.68
N ALA A 430 -21.09 38.38 -47.22
CA ALA A 430 -21.00 39.32 -48.35
C ALA A 430 -19.57 39.31 -48.91
N GLU A 431 -19.49 39.37 -50.24
CA GLU A 431 -18.31 39.69 -51.04
C GLU A 431 -17.22 38.63 -51.24
N ARG A 432 -17.37 37.83 -52.30
CA ARG A 432 -16.47 37.92 -53.48
C ARG A 432 -16.89 36.94 -54.56
N SER A 433 -17.52 37.46 -55.59
CA SER A 433 -17.47 36.90 -56.94
C SER A 433 -17.45 38.06 -57.92
N GLN A 434 -16.24 38.41 -58.37
CA GLN A 434 -15.99 38.98 -59.69
C GLN A 434 -14.47 39.10 -59.91
N LYS A 435 -13.92 38.16 -60.69
CA LYS A 435 -13.23 38.46 -61.95
C LYS A 435 -12.81 37.16 -62.65
N THR A 436 -13.55 36.83 -63.70
CA THR A 436 -13.03 36.50 -65.05
C THR A 436 -14.20 36.61 -66.03
N GLY A 437 -14.12 37.56 -66.97
CA GLY A 437 -15.15 37.87 -67.97
C GLY A 437 -15.43 39.35 -68.02
#